data_AF-A0A9E2NUL5-F1
#
_entry.id   AF-A0A9E2NUL5-F1
#
_cell.length_a   1.000
_cell.length_b   1.000
_cell.length_c   1.000
_cell.angle_alpha   90.00
_cell.angle_beta   90.00
_cell.angle_gamma   90.00
#
_symmetry.space_group_name_H-M   'P 1'
#
loop_
_entity.id
_entity.type
_entity.pdbx_description
1 polymer ?
#
loop_
_entity_poly.entity_id
_entity_poly.type
_entity_poly.pdbx_seq_one_letter_code
_entity_poly.pdbx_strand_id
1 'polypeptide(L)'
;MIVNNGIRAREVRLIGQDGEQLGIKSKREALQLAEEANLDLVLVAPKARPAVARIMDYGKYRYELQKKEREARKKQKTVTVK
;
A
#
# COMPACT_ATOMS: atom_id res chain seq x y z
N MET A 1 5.10 -0.60 6.32
CA MET A 1 3.67 -0.26 6.13
C MET A 1 2.84 -1.12 7.06
N ILE A 2 1.61 -0.70 7.38
CA ILE A 2 0.66 -1.49 8.18
C ILE A 2 -0.25 -2.24 7.18
N VAL A 3 -0.48 -3.53 7.39
CA VAL A 3 -1.22 -4.40 6.47
C VAL A 3 -2.25 -5.25 7.20
N ASN A 4 -3.34 -5.60 6.52
CA ASN A 4 -4.38 -6.53 6.95
C ASN A 4 -4.82 -6.30 8.40
N ASN A 5 -4.72 -7.33 9.25
CA ASN A 5 -5.09 -7.28 10.66
C ASN A 5 -4.28 -6.28 11.51
N GLY A 6 -3.13 -5.80 11.02
CA GLY A 6 -2.37 -4.73 11.66
C GLY A 6 -3.08 -3.38 11.65
N ILE A 7 -4.10 -3.20 10.79
CA ILE A 7 -4.86 -1.95 10.69
C ILE A 7 -5.80 -1.83 11.90
N ARG A 8 -5.63 -0.74 12.66
CA ARG A 8 -6.43 -0.45 13.86
C ARG A 8 -7.57 0.54 13.61
N ALA A 9 -7.58 1.24 12.48
CA ALA A 9 -8.66 2.14 12.11
C ALA A 9 -9.97 1.34 11.96
N ARG A 10 -11.09 1.90 12.45
CA ARG A 10 -12.42 1.28 12.32
C ARG A 10 -12.95 1.41 10.89
N GLU A 11 -12.66 2.54 10.26
CA GLU A 11 -13.05 2.87 8.89
C GLU A 11 -11.84 3.40 8.12
N VAL A 12 -11.84 3.15 6.82
CA VAL A 12 -10.79 3.59 5.90
C VAL A 12 -11.42 4.11 4.62
N ARG A 13 -10.78 5.09 3.98
CA ARG A 13 -11.03 5.38 2.56
C ARG A 13 -10.32 4.30 1.75
N LEU A 14 -11.09 3.48 1.04
CA LEU A 14 -10.62 2.31 0.33
C LEU A 14 -10.39 2.62 -1.16
N ILE A 15 -9.22 2.20 -1.65
CA ILE A 15 -8.86 2.21 -3.06
C ILE A 15 -8.75 0.75 -3.53
N GLY A 16 -9.43 0.40 -4.62
CA GLY A 16 -9.35 -0.93 -5.23
C GLY A 16 -8.00 -1.21 -5.90
N GLN A 17 -7.80 -2.44 -6.34
CA GLN A 17 -6.55 -2.89 -6.99
C GLN A 17 -6.24 -2.10 -8.28
N ASP A 18 -7.28 -1.71 -9.03
CA ASP A 18 -7.18 -0.99 -10.30
C ASP A 18 -7.20 0.54 -10.12
N GLY A 19 -7.16 1.02 -8.88
CA GLY A 19 -7.19 2.45 -8.55
C GLY A 19 -8.59 3.05 -8.37
N GLU A 20 -9.64 2.23 -8.49
CA GLU A 20 -11.03 2.61 -8.19
C GLU A 20 -11.17 3.19 -6.77
N GLN A 21 -11.95 4.25 -6.63
CA GLN A 21 -12.30 4.83 -5.33
C GLN A 21 -13.58 4.14 -4.80
N LEU A 22 -13.40 3.16 -3.90
CA LEU A 22 -14.51 2.40 -3.30
C LEU A 22 -15.18 3.14 -2.13
N GLY A 23 -14.76 4.39 -1.88
CA GLY A 23 -15.32 5.26 -0.83
C GLY A 23 -14.84 4.91 0.57
N ILE A 24 -15.63 5.27 1.58
CA ILE A 24 -15.33 4.95 2.99
C ILE A 24 -15.96 3.60 3.30
N LYS A 25 -15.16 2.68 3.82
CA LYS A 25 -15.53 1.30 4.12
C LYS A 25 -15.09 0.95 5.53
N SER A 26 -15.84 0.05 6.18
CA SER A 26 -15.41 -0.51 7.45
C SER A 26 -14.13 -1.34 7.24
N LYS A 27 -13.30 -1.48 8.29
CA LYS A 27 -12.12 -2.36 8.22
C LYS A 27 -12.50 -3.78 7.80
N ARG A 28 -13.62 -4.30 8.30
CA ARG A 28 -14.08 -5.66 8.02
C ARG A 28 -14.42 -5.83 6.53
N GLU A 29 -15.18 -4.90 5.98
CA GLU A 29 -15.55 -4.92 4.56
C GLU A 29 -14.32 -4.76 3.66
N ALA A 30 -13.40 -3.86 4.03
CA ALA A 30 -12.15 -3.68 3.29
C ALA A 30 -11.24 -4.93 3.32
N LEU A 31 -11.21 -5.67 4.44
CA LEU A 31 -10.48 -6.94 4.54
C LEU A 31 -11.13 -8.01 3.67
N GLN A 32 -12.46 -8.10 3.69
CA GLN A 32 -13.20 -9.05 2.87
C GLN A 32 -12.95 -8.82 1.37
N LEU A 33 -13.02 -7.57 0.91
CA LEU A 33 -12.75 -7.23 -0.49
C LEU A 33 -11.30 -7.57 -0.91
N ALA A 34 -10.34 -7.40 0.00
CA ALA A 34 -8.96 -7.80 -0.26
C ALA A 34 -8.81 -9.32 -0.36
N GLU A 35 -9.49 -10.07 0.52
CA GLU A 35 -9.52 -11.54 0.52
C GLU A 35 -10.19 -12.09 -0.74
N GLU A 36 -11.34 -11.54 -1.15
CA GLU A 36 -12.04 -11.90 -2.39
C GLU A 36 -11.15 -11.68 -3.63
N ALA A 37 -10.30 -10.65 -3.61
CA ALA A 37 -9.34 -10.36 -4.67
C ALA A 37 -8.03 -11.18 -4.55
N ASN A 38 -7.84 -12.01 -3.51
CA ASN A 38 -6.58 -12.66 -3.16
C ASN A 38 -5.38 -11.68 -3.05
N LEU A 39 -5.62 -10.50 -2.48
CA LEU A 39 -4.66 -9.43 -2.28
C LEU A 39 -4.59 -8.99 -0.81
N ASP A 40 -3.70 -8.04 -0.51
CA ASP A 40 -3.57 -7.46 0.83
C ASP A 40 -4.30 -6.12 0.93
N LEU A 41 -4.88 -5.84 2.09
CA LEU A 41 -5.32 -4.51 2.48
C LEU A 41 -4.11 -3.75 3.08
N VAL A 42 -3.58 -2.80 2.32
CA VAL A 42 -2.36 -2.05 2.71
C VAL A 42 -2.70 -0.61 3.09
N LEU A 43 -2.30 -0.19 4.28
CA LEU A 43 -2.50 1.18 4.74
C LEU A 43 -1.44 2.12 4.15
N VAL A 44 -1.82 2.89 3.14
CA VAL A 44 -0.93 3.78 2.38
C VAL A 44 -0.80 5.18 3.00
N ALA A 45 -1.87 5.67 3.64
CA ALA A 45 -1.85 6.96 4.34
C ALA A 45 -2.48 6.85 5.73
N PRO A 46 -1.72 6.39 6.75
CA PRO A 46 -2.23 6.21 8.11
C PRO A 46 -2.62 7.53 8.80
N LYS A 47 -2.04 8.66 8.37
CA LYS A 47 -2.27 9.98 8.97
C LYS A 47 -3.45 10.75 8.35
N ALA A 48 -4.04 10.23 7.26
CA ALA A 48 -5.18 10.88 6.61
C ALA A 48 -6.47 10.74 7.44
N ARG A 49 -7.46 11.59 7.16
CA ARG A 49 -8.80 11.54 7.79
C ARG A 49 -9.89 11.36 6.71
N PRO A 50 -10.56 10.18 6.63
CA PRO A 50 -10.17 8.90 7.25
C PRO A 50 -8.84 8.37 6.68
N ALA A 51 -8.23 7.40 7.36
CA ALA A 51 -7.00 6.77 6.91
C ALA A 51 -7.22 6.10 5.54
N VAL A 52 -6.22 6.15 4.65
CA VAL A 52 -6.36 5.60 3.29
C VAL A 52 -5.72 4.22 3.22
N ALA A 53 -6.52 3.23 2.81
CA ALA A 53 -6.09 1.88 2.53
C ALA A 53 -6.26 1.57 1.04
N ARG A 54 -5.38 0.73 0.49
CA ARG A 54 -5.44 0.24 -0.89
C ARG A 54 -5.31 -1.27 -0.91
N ILE A 55 -6.13 -1.92 -1.74
CA ILE A 55 -6.01 -3.35 -2.04
C ILE A 55 -4.86 -3.53 -3.03
N MET A 56 -3.80 -4.26 -2.67
CA MET A 56 -2.67 -4.53 -3.56
C MET A 56 -1.84 -5.72 -3.06
N ASP A 57 -0.98 -6.28 -3.92
CA ASP A 57 0.03 -7.25 -3.51
C ASP A 57 1.17 -6.54 -2.75
N TYR A 58 1.22 -6.75 -1.43
CA TYR A 58 2.23 -6.12 -0.59
C TYR A 58 3.64 -6.67 -0.85
N GLY A 59 3.76 -7.97 -1.13
CA GLY A 59 5.04 -8.63 -1.41
C GLY A 59 5.71 -8.07 -2.66
N LYS A 60 4.96 -8.01 -3.76
CA LYS A 60 5.39 -7.42 -5.03
C LYS A 60 5.72 -5.94 -4.87
N TYR A 61 4.88 -5.18 -4.16
CA TYR A 61 5.14 -3.77 -3.90
C TYR A 61 6.46 -3.56 -3.14
N ARG A 62 6.72 -4.35 -2.09
CA ARG A 62 7.96 -4.27 -1.30
C ARG A 62 9.19 -4.66 -2.10
N TYR A 63 9.07 -5.61 -3.03
CA TYR A 63 10.15 -5.99 -3.92
C TYR A 63 10.50 -4.85 -4.90
N GLU A 64 9.50 -4.30 -5.59
CA GLU A 64 9.71 -3.21 -6.56
C GLU A 64 10.28 -1.95 -5.89
N LEU A 65 9.81 -1.62 -4.68
CA LEU A 65 10.34 -0.50 -3.91
C LEU A 65 11.83 -0.69 -3.60
N GLN A 66 12.22 -1.89 -3.12
CA GLN A 66 13.64 -2.19 -2.84
C GLN A 66 14.49 -2.19 -4.09
N LYS A 67 13.99 -2.72 -5.21
CA LYS A 67 14.69 -2.72 -6.50
C LYS A 67 14.95 -1.29 -6.96
N LYS A 68 13.93 -0.43 -6.92
CA LYS A 68 14.04 1.00 -7.27
C LYS A 68 15.02 1.74 -6.36
N GLU A 69 14.99 1.50 -5.05
CA GLU A 69 15.96 2.08 -4.10
C GLU A 69 17.40 1.65 -4.41
N ARG A 70 17.64 0.37 -4.73
CA ARG A 70 18.97 -0.13 -5.11
C ARG A 70 19.46 0.50 -6.41
N GLU A 71 18.61 0.60 -7.42
CA GLU A 71 18.94 1.26 -8.69
C GLU A 71 19.25 2.74 -8.51
N ALA A 72 18.46 3.46 -7.69
CA ALA A 72 18.70 4.86 -7.37
C ALA A 72 20.06 5.08 -6.66
N ARG A 73 20.39 4.22 -5.68
CA ARG A 73 21.69 4.26 -4.99
C ARG A 73 22.86 3.98 -5.93
N LYS A 74 22.72 3.04 -6.87
CA LYS A 74 23.75 2.77 -7.89
C LYS A 74 24.00 4.00 -8.76
N LYS A 75 22.94 4.64 -9.27
CA LYS A 75 23.02 5.85 -10.11
C LYS A 75 23.65 7.03 -9.38
N GLN A 76 23.34 7.24 -8.09
CA GLN A 76 23.94 8.31 -7.28
C GLN A 76 25.46 8.14 -7.13
N LYS A 77 25.95 6.91 -6.93
CA LYS A 77 27.40 6.65 -6.80
C LYS A 77 28.17 6.94 -8.09
N THR A 78 27.58 6.75 -9.26
CA THR A 78 28.25 6.98 -10.55
C THR A 78 28.41 8.46 -10.88
N VAL A 79 27.59 9.35 -10.31
CA VAL A 79 27.63 10.80 -10.58
C VAL A 79 28.77 11.52 -9.82
N THR A 80 29.46 10.84 -8.90
CA THR A 80 30.60 11.39 -8.14
C THR A 80 31.93 11.03 -8.80
N VAL A 81 32.14 11.45 -10.05
CA VAL A 81 33.46 11.43 -10.71
C VAL A 81 33.58 12.69 -11.57
N LYS A 82 34.01 13.79 -10.96
CA LYS A 82 34.64 14.95 -11.61
C LYS A 82 35.67 15.53 -10.65
#